data_AF-A0A7J3QX74-F1
#
_entry.id   AF-A0A7J3QX74-F1
#
_cell.length_a   1.000
_cell.length_b   1.000
_cell.length_c   1.000
_cell.angle_alpha   90.00
_cell.angle_beta   90.00
_cell.angle_gamma   90.00
#
_symmetry.space_group_name_H-M   'P 1'
#
loop_
_entity.id
_entity.type
_entity.pdbx_description
1 polymer ?
#
loop_
_entity_poly.entity_id
_entity_poly.type
_entity_poly.pdbx_seq_one_letter_code
_entity_poly.pdbx_strand_id
1 'polypeptide(L)' 'MASEVEMSEKYTVARITKGNEHFEVLVKPDKALDYRLGKISAITDVLVTETIFSDASKGTKV' A
#
# COMPACT_ATOMS: atom_id res chain seq x y z
N MET A 1 -11.24 18.16 -22.59
CA MET A 1 -10.27 17.13 -23.04
C MET A 1 -9.40 16.82 -21.85
N ALA A 2 -9.71 15.73 -21.16
CA ALA A 2 -8.99 15.29 -19.97
C ALA A 2 -8.23 14.02 -20.34
N SER A 3 -6.91 14.12 -20.40
CA SER A 3 -5.98 12.99 -20.36
C SER A 3 -4.57 13.55 -20.48
N GLU A 4 -3.83 13.57 -19.37
CA GLU A 4 -2.39 13.29 -19.32
C GLU A 4 -1.93 13.47 -17.86
N VAL A 5 -2.38 12.57 -16.98
CA VAL A 5 -1.58 12.28 -15.79
C VAL A 5 -1.54 10.77 -15.64
N GLU A 6 -0.90 10.09 -16.62
CA GLU A 6 -0.22 8.83 -16.35
C GLU A 6 0.99 9.12 -15.46
N MET A 7 0.76 9.57 -14.22
CA MET A 7 1.74 9.38 -13.17
C MET A 7 1.67 7.89 -12.86
N SER A 8 2.67 7.15 -13.33
CA SER A 8 3.01 5.80 -12.86
C SER A 8 2.52 5.63 -11.42
N GLU A 9 1.60 4.69 -11.17
CA GLU A 9 0.97 4.51 -9.85
C GLU A 9 2.06 4.30 -8.79
N LYS A 10 2.54 5.40 -8.20
CA LYS A 10 3.62 5.39 -7.22
C LYS A 10 3.06 4.71 -5.99
N TYR A 11 3.55 3.51 -5.72
CA TYR A 11 3.23 2.77 -4.51
C TYR A 11 4.28 3.04 -3.44
N THR A 12 3.88 2.86 -2.19
CA THR A 12 4.79 2.87 -1.05
C THR A 12 4.56 1.65 -0.19
N VAL A 13 5.52 1.33 0.68
CA VAL A 13 5.46 0.19 1.57
C VAL A 13 4.94 0.67 2.93
N ALA A 14 3.80 0.14 3.35
CA ALA A 14 3.38 0.21 4.75
C ALA A 14 3.89 -1.04 5.46
N ARG A 15 4.58 -0.85 6.59
CA ARG A 15 5.21 -1.93 7.35
C ARG A 15 4.75 -1.93 8.80
N ILE A 16 4.51 -3.12 9.33
CA ILE A 16 4.32 -3.36 10.76
C ILE A 16 5.26 -4.48 11.22
N THR A 17 5.77 -4.34 12.44
CA THR A 17 6.55 -5.39 13.11
C THR A 17 5.74 -5.92 14.27
N LYS A 18 5.57 -7.24 14.35
CA LYS A 18 4.88 -7.92 15.45
C LYS A 18 5.75 -9.07 15.94
N GLY A 19 6.20 -9.00 17.19
CA GLY A 19 7.19 -9.93 17.71
C GLY A 19 8.51 -9.83 16.94
N ASN A 20 8.95 -10.94 16.36
CA ASN A 20 10.16 -11.04 15.54
C ASN A 20 9.90 -11.02 14.02
N GLU A 21 8.65 -10.78 13.61
CA GLU A 21 8.23 -10.84 12.21
C GLU A 21 7.88 -9.45 11.65
N HIS A 22 8.20 -9.25 10.38
CA HIS A 22 7.86 -8.05 9.61
C HIS A 22 6.78 -8.38 8.58
N PHE A 23 5.80 -7.49 8.46
CA PHE A 23 4.73 -7.59 7.49
C PHE A 23 4.64 -6.29 6.71
N GLU A 24 4.66 -6.42 5.39
CA GLU A 24 4.69 -5.32 4.44
C GLU A 24 3.53 -5.45 3.46
N VAL A 25 2.93 -4.32 3.11
CA VAL A 25 1.91 -4.23 2.06
C VAL A 25 2.22 -3.05 1.14
N LEU A 26 1.88 -3.21 -0.13
CA LEU A 26 1.99 -2.13 -1.12
C LEU A 26 0.72 -1.29 -1.10
N VAL A 27 0.87 0.01 -0.88
CA VAL A 27 -0.27 0.95 -0.77
C VAL A 27 -0.12 2.13 -1.71
N LYS A 28 -1.25 2.68 -2.13
CA LYS A 28 -1.32 3.98 -2.82
C LYS A 28 -1.18 5.09 -1.75
N PRO A 29 -0.14 5.95 -1.80
CA PRO A 29 0.23 6.84 -0.71
C PRO A 29 -0.88 7.82 -0.32
N ASP A 30 -1.55 8.44 -1.29
CA ASP A 30 -2.62 9.41 -1.02
C ASP A 30 -3.82 8.73 -0.35
N LYS A 31 -4.27 7.58 -0.89
CA LYS A 31 -5.37 6.81 -0.31
C LYS A 31 -5.03 6.25 1.07
N ALA A 32 -3.78 5.84 1.30
CA ALA A 32 -3.33 5.37 2.61
C ALA A 32 -3.39 6.48 3.67
N LEU A 33 -3.04 7.72 3.29
CA LEU A 33 -3.18 8.87 4.17
C LEU A 33 -4.65 9.15 4.50
N ASP A 34 -5.53 9.16 3.50
CA ASP A 34 -6.96 9.38 3.70
C ASP A 34 -7.62 8.28 4.54
N TYR A 35 -7.22 7.02 4.36
CA TYR A 35 -7.66 5.91 5.20
C TYR A 35 -7.20 6.10 6.66
N ARG A 36 -5.94 6.51 6.89
CA ARG A 36 -5.42 6.81 8.22
C ARG A 36 -6.14 7.98 8.89
N LEU A 37 -6.64 8.93 8.11
CA LEU A 37 -7.44 10.06 8.58
C LEU A 37 -8.93 9.73 8.76
N GLY A 38 -9.36 8.49 8.46
CA GLY A 38 -10.75 8.06 8.58
C GLY A 38 -11.69 8.56 7.47
N LYS A 39 -11.15 9.09 6.36
CA LYS A 39 -11.95 9.58 5.22
C LYS A 39 -12.39 8.47 4.27
N ILE A 40 -11.64 7.38 4.22
CA ILE A 40 -11.92 6.19 3.40
C ILE A 40 -12.10 5.01 4.34
N SER A 41 -13.15 4.22 4.13
CA SER A 41 -13.43 3.02 4.94
C SER A 41 -12.99 1.72 4.25
N ALA A 42 -12.90 1.72 2.92
CA ALA A 42 -12.55 0.53 2.15
C ALA A 42 -11.02 0.37 2.04
N ILE A 43 -10.47 -0.66 2.71
CA ILE A 43 -9.03 -0.98 2.65
C ILE A 43 -8.61 -1.44 1.24
N THR A 44 -9.52 -2.06 0.48
CA THR A 44 -9.28 -2.52 -0.91
C THR A 44 -8.93 -1.38 -1.85
N ASP A 45 -9.41 -0.16 -1.56
CA ASP A 45 -9.04 1.03 -2.32
C ASP A 45 -7.60 1.47 -2.08
N VAL A 46 -7.07 1.19 -0.89
CA VAL A 46 -5.73 1.60 -0.42
C VAL A 46 -4.65 0.66 -0.94
N LEU A 47 -4.94 -0.63 -0.99
CA LEU A 47 -4.01 -1.68 -1.38
C LEU A 47 -3.76 -1.67 -2.90
N VAL A 48 -2.49 -1.85 -3.29
CA VAL A 48 -2.11 -2.09 -4.69
C VAL A 48 -2.34 -3.55 -5.07
N THR A 49 -2.16 -4.46 -4.10
CA THR A 49 -2.41 -5.89 -4.23
C THR A 49 -2.87 -6.45 -2.88
N GLU A 50 -3.69 -7.49 -2.92
CA GLU A 50 -4.15 -8.24 -1.73
C GLU A 50 -3.11 -9.27 -1.29
N THR A 51 -1.84 -8.86 -1.21
CA THR A 51 -0.70 -9.71 -0.83
C THR A 51 0.04 -9.08 0.35
N ILE A 52 0.38 -9.90 1.34
CA ILE A 52 1.28 -9.54 2.43
C ILE A 52 2.68 -10.06 2.08
N PHE A 53 3.70 -9.25 2.34
CA PHE A 53 5.10 -9.58 2.08
C PHE A 53 5.88 -9.58 3.39
N SER A 54 6.92 -10.42 3.51
CA SER A 54 7.92 -10.24 4.59
C SER A 54 8.90 -9.13 4.25
N ASP A 55 9.16 -8.96 2.94
CA ASP A 55 10.08 -7.98 2.35
C ASP A 55 9.58 -7.69 0.92
N ALA A 56 8.79 -6.63 0.77
CA ALA A 56 8.19 -6.20 -0.49
C ALA A 56 9.25 -5.64 -1.45
N SER A 57 10.39 -5.16 -0.94
CA SER A 57 11.51 -4.67 -1.76
C SER A 57 12.21 -5.82 -2.50
N LYS A 58 12.20 -7.03 -1.93
CA LYS A 58 12.74 -8.26 -2.55
C LYS A 58 11.68 -9.14 -3.21
N GLY A 59 10.40 -8.76 -3.16
CA GLY A 59 9.29 -9.56 -3.69
C GLY A 59 9.06 -10.88 -2.95
N THR A 60 9.52 -11.00 -1.70
CA THR A 60 9.36 -12.23 -0.90
C THR A 60 7.98 -12.24 -0.25
N LYS A 61 7.16 -13.24 -0.60
CA LYS A 61 5.79 -13.44 -0.09
C LYS A 61 5.82 -14.28 1.19
N VAL A 62 4.94 -13.96 2.15
CA VAL A 62 4.65 -14.83 3.32
C VAL A 62 3.62 -15.89 2.98
#